data_AF-A0AAV2RGB4-F1
#
_entry.id   AF-A0AAV2RGB4-F1
#
_cell.length_a   1.000
_cell.length_b   1.000
_cell.length_c   1.000
_cell.angle_alpha   90.00
_cell.angle_beta   90.00
_cell.angle_gamma   90.00
#
_symmetry.space_group_name_H-M   'P 1'
#
loop_
_entity.id
_entity.type
_entity.pdbx_description
1 polymer ?
#
loop_
_entity_poly.entity_id
_entity_poly.type
_entity_poly.pdbx_seq_one_letter_code
_entity_poly.pdbx_strand_id
1 'polypeptide(L)'
;MRAPSQRTETQYNEREQNRGRICKYVLRGECNYGDTCRYKHKIEECLYFKEGKCSFGEDCINIHRANRQAVQNRPAQKEEKSDNQNVGFIMKQFADHQQQFMKQFADQQQKIVDQIQRLR
;
A
#
# COMPACT_ATOMS: atom_id res chain seq x y z
N MET A 1 -29.37 23.13 -36.25
CA MET A 1 -29.23 21.65 -36.14
C MET A 1 -27.75 21.35 -35.90
N ARG A 2 -27.37 20.77 -34.75
CA ARG A 2 -25.97 20.39 -34.49
C ARG A 2 -25.70 19.02 -35.11
N ALA A 3 -24.61 18.89 -35.87
CA ALA A 3 -24.21 17.66 -36.54
C ALA A 3 -23.86 16.54 -35.53
N PRO A 4 -24.14 15.27 -35.84
CA PRO A 4 -23.67 14.14 -35.04
C PRO A 4 -22.15 13.99 -35.22
N SER A 5 -21.41 14.01 -34.11
CA SER A 5 -19.96 13.81 -34.10
C SER A 5 -19.62 12.38 -34.53
N GLN A 6 -19.02 12.25 -35.71
CA GLN A 6 -18.62 10.97 -36.30
C GLN A 6 -17.50 10.34 -35.44
N ARG A 7 -17.88 9.47 -34.50
CA ARG A 7 -16.95 8.52 -33.88
C ARG A 7 -17.04 7.21 -34.65
N THR A 8 -15.94 6.80 -35.25
CA THR A 8 -15.85 5.60 -36.10
C THR A 8 -16.06 4.33 -35.27
N GLU A 9 -16.58 3.26 -35.88
CA GLU A 9 -16.77 1.93 -35.26
C GLU A 9 -15.51 1.40 -34.56
N THR A 10 -14.34 1.70 -35.10
CA THR A 10 -13.03 1.38 -34.51
C THR A 10 -12.79 2.05 -33.15
N GLN A 11 -13.24 3.29 -32.94
CA GLN A 11 -13.09 4.00 -31.67
C GLN A 11 -14.03 3.48 -30.58
N TYR A 12 -15.17 2.90 -30.95
CA TYR A 12 -16.10 2.27 -30.00
C TYR A 12 -15.54 0.94 -29.49
N ASN A 13 -15.03 0.11 -30.41
CA ASN A 13 -14.44 -1.19 -30.10
C ASN A 13 -13.22 -1.11 -29.15
N GLU A 14 -12.33 -0.12 -29.32
CA GLU A 14 -11.22 0.10 -28.38
C GLU A 14 -11.65 0.54 -26.97
N ARG A 15 -12.78 1.27 -26.84
CA ARG A 15 -13.30 1.69 -25.52
C ARG A 15 -13.81 0.51 -24.74
N GLU A 16 -14.50 -0.41 -25.39
CA GLU A 16 -14.97 -1.63 -24.74
C GLU A 16 -13.83 -2.61 -24.45
N GLN A 17 -12.87 -2.77 -25.37
CA GLN A 17 -11.71 -3.64 -25.16
C GLN A 17 -10.82 -3.17 -24.00
N ASN A 18 -10.66 -1.86 -23.80
CA ASN A 18 -9.82 -1.33 -22.73
C ASN A 18 -10.46 -1.45 -21.34
N ARG A 19 -11.79 -1.53 -21.23
CA ARG A 19 -12.49 -1.77 -19.95
C ARG A 19 -12.20 -3.16 -19.37
N GLY A 20 -11.75 -4.11 -20.19
CA GLY A 20 -11.33 -5.44 -19.76
C GLY A 20 -9.87 -5.55 -19.32
N ARG A 21 -9.01 -4.62 -19.77
CA ARG A 21 -7.55 -4.71 -19.61
C ARG A 21 -7.08 -4.05 -18.32
N ILE A 22 -6.07 -4.65 -17.70
CA ILE A 22 -5.44 -4.12 -16.49
C ILE A 22 -4.59 -2.89 -16.84
N CYS A 23 -4.65 -1.85 -16.01
CA CYS A 23 -3.80 -0.68 -16.15
C CYS A 23 -2.34 -1.07 -15.86
N LYS A 24 -1.47 -1.03 -16.87
CA LYS A 24 -0.04 -1.31 -16.65
C LYS A 24 0.66 -0.33 -15.69
N TYR A 25 0.13 0.89 -15.54
CA TYR A 25 0.70 1.91 -14.66
C TYR A 25 0.31 1.70 -13.19
N VAL A 26 -0.88 1.13 -12.92
CA VAL A 26 -1.29 0.83 -11.54
C VAL A 26 -0.42 -0.26 -10.92
N LEU A 27 0.03 -1.22 -11.74
CA LEU A 27 0.95 -2.28 -11.33
C LEU A 27 2.32 -1.74 -10.87
N ARG A 28 2.68 -0.53 -11.31
CA ARG A 28 3.93 0.15 -10.97
C ARG A 28 3.75 1.26 -9.94
N GLY A 29 2.52 1.56 -9.52
CA GLY A 29 2.22 2.71 -8.67
C GLY A 29 2.32 4.07 -9.37
N GLU A 30 2.33 4.11 -10.70
CA GLU A 30 2.53 5.33 -11.51
C GLU A 30 1.22 5.87 -12.12
N CYS A 31 0.08 5.26 -11.79
CA CYS A 31 -1.20 5.67 -12.37
C CYS A 31 -1.79 6.90 -11.67
N ASN A 32 -1.77 8.04 -12.35
CA ASN A 32 -2.33 9.29 -11.83
C ASN A 32 -3.87 9.41 -11.93
N TYR A 33 -4.53 8.45 -12.60
CA TYR A 33 -5.97 8.52 -12.87
C TYR A 33 -6.83 7.94 -11.74
N GLY A 34 -6.25 7.18 -10.81
CA GLY A 34 -6.99 6.53 -9.72
C GLY A 34 -8.22 5.77 -10.24
N ASP A 35 -9.36 5.94 -9.58
CA ASP A 35 -10.63 5.29 -9.96
C ASP A 35 -11.22 5.79 -11.28
N THR A 36 -10.74 6.91 -11.83
CA THR A 36 -11.18 7.42 -13.13
C THR A 36 -10.42 6.79 -14.30
N CYS A 37 -9.48 5.86 -14.02
CA CYS A 37 -8.74 5.19 -15.07
C CYS A 37 -9.66 4.40 -16.00
N ARG A 38 -9.44 4.53 -17.31
CA ARG A 38 -10.17 3.76 -18.34
C ARG A 38 -9.87 2.25 -18.30
N TYR A 39 -8.80 1.86 -17.62
CA TYR A 39 -8.33 0.48 -17.47
C TYR A 39 -8.62 -0.04 -16.05
N LYS A 40 -8.69 -1.36 -15.87
CA LYS A 40 -8.95 -1.96 -14.56
C LYS A 40 -7.77 -1.80 -13.62
N HIS A 41 -8.04 -1.36 -12.38
CA HIS A 41 -7.07 -1.32 -11.29
C HIS A 41 -7.13 -2.52 -10.35
N LYS A 42 -8.19 -3.33 -10.45
CA LYS A 42 -8.44 -4.48 -9.59
C LYS A 42 -8.49 -5.75 -10.43
N ILE A 43 -7.72 -6.76 -10.01
CA ILE A 43 -7.32 -7.87 -10.88
C ILE A 43 -8.01 -9.17 -10.45
N GLU A 44 -7.85 -9.56 -9.19
CA GLU A 44 -8.40 -10.79 -8.61
C GLU A 44 -8.89 -10.58 -7.18
N GLU A 45 -9.56 -11.57 -6.59
CA GLU A 45 -9.90 -11.55 -5.17
C GLU A 45 -8.64 -11.56 -4.29
N CYS A 46 -8.63 -10.71 -3.26
CA CYS A 46 -7.52 -10.68 -2.31
C CYS A 46 -7.62 -11.86 -1.33
N LEU A 47 -6.71 -12.83 -1.47
CA LEU A 47 -6.63 -14.00 -0.57
C LEU A 47 -6.34 -13.57 0.88
N TYR A 48 -5.43 -12.62 1.09
CA TYR A 48 -5.11 -12.11 2.42
C TYR A 48 -6.31 -11.41 3.07
N PHE A 49 -7.17 -10.74 2.28
CA PHE A 49 -8.39 -10.13 2.80
C PHE A 49 -9.42 -11.19 3.17
N LYS A 50 -9.54 -12.24 2.35
CA LYS A 50 -10.38 -13.41 2.65
C LYS A 50 -9.95 -14.09 3.96
N GLU A 51 -8.67 -14.08 4.28
CA GLU A 51 -8.11 -14.55 5.57
C GLU A 51 -8.15 -13.52 6.70
N GLY A 52 -8.54 -12.27 6.44
CA GLY A 52 -8.55 -11.18 7.43
C GLY A 52 -7.16 -10.61 7.78
N LYS A 53 -6.14 -10.87 6.97
CA LYS A 53 -4.73 -10.48 7.20
C LYS A 53 -4.21 -9.43 6.22
N CYS A 54 -5.05 -8.92 5.31
CA CYS A 54 -4.62 -7.91 4.34
C CYS A 54 -4.30 -6.58 5.05
N SER A 55 -3.04 -6.15 4.99
CA SER A 55 -2.55 -4.87 5.53
C SER A 55 -2.81 -3.67 4.61
N PHE A 56 -3.16 -3.92 3.35
CA PHE A 56 -3.31 -2.86 2.32
C PHE A 56 -4.67 -2.15 2.36
N GLY A 57 -5.64 -2.61 3.16
CA GLY A 57 -6.91 -1.91 3.34
C GLY A 57 -7.65 -1.63 2.02
N GLU A 58 -8.14 -0.40 1.84
CA GLU A 58 -8.86 0.01 0.63
C GLU A 58 -7.95 0.28 -0.57
N ASP A 59 -6.65 0.50 -0.31
CA ASP A 59 -5.61 0.70 -1.32
C ASP A 59 -5.08 -0.62 -1.90
N CYS A 60 -5.64 -1.76 -1.48
CA CYS A 60 -5.25 -3.05 -2.01
C CYS A 60 -5.55 -3.12 -3.52
N ILE A 61 -4.54 -3.51 -4.29
CA ILE A 61 -4.65 -3.72 -5.74
C ILE A 61 -5.60 -4.89 -6.09
N ASN A 62 -5.91 -5.75 -5.12
CA ASN A 62 -6.82 -6.87 -5.28
C ASN A 62 -8.23 -6.53 -4.74
N ILE A 63 -9.23 -7.22 -5.27
CA ILE A 63 -10.63 -7.02 -4.93
C ILE A 63 -10.90 -7.52 -3.52
N HIS A 64 -11.30 -6.61 -2.63
CA HIS A 64 -11.88 -6.92 -1.32
C HIS A 64 -13.39 -7.09 -1.47
N ARG A 65 -13.88 -8.31 -1.74
CA ARG A 65 -15.32 -8.59 -1.71
C ARG A 65 -15.77 -8.81 -0.27
N ALA A 66 -16.45 -7.83 0.32
CA ALA A 66 -17.16 -8.07 1.56
C ALA A 66 -18.25 -9.13 1.30
N ASN A 67 -18.16 -10.27 1.97
CA ASN A 67 -19.22 -11.28 1.88
C ASN A 67 -20.51 -10.64 2.44
N ARG A 68 -21.56 -10.48 1.62
CA ARG A 68 -22.82 -9.81 2.03
C ARG A 68 -23.44 -10.42 3.29
N GLN A 69 -23.17 -11.69 3.56
CA GLN A 69 -23.62 -12.39 4.79
C GLN A 69 -22.89 -11.92 6.06
N ALA A 70 -21.69 -11.35 5.95
CA ALA A 70 -20.93 -10.80 7.08
C ALA A 70 -21.23 -9.31 7.35
N VAL A 71 -21.90 -8.61 6.42
CA VAL A 71 -22.24 -7.19 6.56
C VAL A 71 -23.50 -6.99 7.42
N GLN A 72 -24.43 -7.96 7.41
CA GLN A 72 -25.66 -7.89 8.22
C GLN A 72 -25.43 -8.15 9.72
N ASN A 73 -24.27 -8.67 10.09
CA ASN A 73 -23.83 -8.87 11.48
C ASN A 73 -22.63 -7.99 11.85
N ARG A 74 -22.40 -6.88 11.13
CA ARG A 74 -21.42 -5.90 11.58
C ARG A 74 -22.15 -4.97 12.55
N PRO A 75 -21.92 -5.04 13.88
CA PRO A 75 -22.39 -3.97 14.75
C PRO A 75 -21.83 -2.67 14.20
N ALA A 76 -22.68 -1.65 14.10
CA ALA A 76 -22.31 -0.32 13.65
C ALA A 76 -20.97 0.03 14.30
N GLN A 77 -19.92 0.16 13.49
CA GLN A 77 -18.61 0.57 13.96
C GLN A 77 -18.80 2.00 14.45
N LYS A 78 -19.11 2.15 15.75
CA LYS A 78 -18.63 3.29 16.49
C LYS A 78 -17.13 3.32 16.19
N GLU A 79 -16.64 4.49 15.81
CA GLU A 79 -15.21 4.77 15.74
C GLU A 79 -14.60 4.49 17.12
N GLU A 80 -14.29 3.22 17.38
CA GLU A 80 -13.45 2.84 18.48
C GLU A 80 -12.06 3.27 18.04
N LYS A 81 -11.63 4.38 18.63
CA LYS A 81 -10.26 4.87 18.61
C LYS A 81 -9.38 3.67 18.96
N SER A 82 -8.86 2.99 17.95
CA SER A 82 -7.91 1.91 18.10
C SER A 82 -6.73 2.52 18.84
N ASP A 83 -6.58 2.17 20.12
CA ASP A 83 -5.49 2.61 20.97
C ASP A 83 -4.16 2.14 20.34
N ASN A 84 -3.63 3.01 19.49
CA ASN A 84 -2.44 2.84 18.66
C ASN A 84 -1.16 2.96 19.50
N GLN A 85 -1.21 2.50 20.75
CA GLN A 85 -0.08 2.52 21.66
C GLN A 85 0.91 1.41 21.33
N ASN A 86 0.46 0.33 20.69
CA ASN A 86 1.29 -0.84 20.40
C ASN A 86 2.19 -0.66 19.16
N VAL A 87 1.73 0.06 18.12
CA VAL A 87 2.54 0.30 16.91
C VAL A 87 3.64 1.33 17.17
N GLY A 88 3.34 2.37 17.97
CA GLY A 88 4.34 3.33 18.43
C GLY A 88 5.44 2.68 19.28
N PHE A 89 5.07 1.71 20.13
CA PHE A 89 6.03 0.92 20.91
C PHE A 89 6.93 0.07 20.02
N ILE A 90 6.36 -0.65 19.04
CA ILE A 90 7.13 -1.50 18.11
C ILE A 90 8.11 -0.68 17.28
N MET A 91 7.69 0.44 16.69
CA MET A 91 8.57 1.31 15.90
C MET A 91 9.67 1.96 16.75
N LYS A 92 9.38 2.32 18.00
CA LYS A 92 10.37 2.85 18.94
C LYS A 92 11.41 1.79 19.32
N GLN A 93 10.99 0.55 19.58
CA GLN A 93 11.91 -0.56 19.87
C GLN A 93 12.86 -0.83 18.69
N PHE A 94 12.36 -0.76 17.45
CA PHE A 94 13.21 -0.89 16.27
C PHE A 94 14.20 0.27 16.11
N ALA A 95 13.76 1.52 16.33
CA ALA A 95 14.64 2.68 16.27
C ALA A 95 15.71 2.66 17.37
N ASP A 96 15.34 2.29 18.59
CA ASP A 96 16.26 2.19 19.73
C ASP A 96 17.31 1.09 19.48
N HIS A 97 16.92 -0.05 18.90
CA HIS A 97 17.85 -1.13 18.57
C HIS A 97 18.82 -0.72 17.45
N GLN A 98 18.35 0.00 16.43
CA GLN A 98 19.22 0.53 15.37
C GLN A 98 20.21 1.58 15.91
N GLN A 99 19.77 2.45 16.81
CA GLN A 99 20.64 3.47 17.43
C GLN A 99 21.70 2.85 18.35
N GLN A 100 21.33 1.83 19.12
CA GLN A 100 22.27 1.12 20.00
C GLN A 100 23.39 0.44 19.21
N PHE A 101 23.06 -0.19 18.09
CA PHE A 101 24.06 -0.78 17.20
C PHE A 101 25.06 0.28 16.73
N MET A 102 24.59 1.39 16.14
CA MET A 102 25.47 2.45 15.64
C MET A 102 26.33 3.08 16.73
N LYS A 103 25.79 3.24 17.95
CA LYS A 103 26.55 3.76 19.09
C LYS A 103 27.65 2.79 19.55
N GLN A 104 27.37 1.49 19.60
CA GLN A 104 28.40 0.49 19.94
C GLN A 104 29.55 0.50 18.95
N PHE A 105 29.27 0.63 17.64
CA PHE A 105 30.30 0.76 16.63
C PHE A 105 31.12 2.04 16.83
N ALA A 106 30.48 3.18 17.08
CA ALA A 106 31.17 4.44 17.34
C ALA A 106 32.08 4.36 18.58
N ASP A 107 31.58 3.80 19.68
CA ASP A 107 32.35 3.62 20.93
C ASP A 107 33.53 2.66 20.73
N GLN A 108 33.36 1.61 19.90
CA GLN A 108 34.43 0.69 19.56
C GLN A 108 35.51 1.34 18.70
N GLN A 109 35.14 2.16 17.71
CA GLN A 109 36.08 2.92 16.90
C GLN A 109 36.85 3.95 17.74
N GLN A 110 36.18 4.64 18.66
CA GLN A 110 36.83 5.62 19.54
C GLN A 110 37.87 4.97 20.45
N LYS A 111 37.58 3.79 21.01
CA LYS A 111 38.56 3.02 21.80
C LYS A 111 39.81 2.66 20.99
N ILE A 112 39.64 2.30 19.72
CA ILE A 112 40.77 2.01 18.83
C ILE A 112 41.60 3.29 18.60
N VAL A 113 40.96 4.42 18.34
CA VAL A 113 41.63 5.73 18.16
C VAL A 113 42.40 6.12 19.42
N ASP A 114 41.79 6.03 20.59
CA ASP A 114 42.41 6.37 21.86
C ASP A 114 43.60 5.45 22.17
N GLN A 115 43.50 4.16 21.82
CA GLN A 115 44.60 3.20 21.99
C GLN A 115 45.78 3.52 21.05
N ILE A 116 45.50 3.94 19.82
CA ILE A 116 46.53 4.40 18.87
C ILE A 116 47.21 5.69 19.37
N GLN A 117 46.45 6.62 19.93
CA GLN A 117 46.98 7.89 20.46
C GLN A 117 47.89 7.69 21.69
N ARG A 118 47.65 6.67 22.52
CA ARG A 118 48.49 6.33 23.68
C ARG A 118 49.77 5.55 23.35
N LEU A 119 49.90 5.07 22.11
CA LEU A 119 51.09 4.36 21.60
C LEU A 119 52.04 5.29 20.83
N ARG A 120 51.75 6.60 20.80
CA ARG A 120 52.65 7.68 20.39
C ARG A 120 53.23 8.36 21.62
#